data_AF-A0A1E7FTA9-F1
#
_entry.id   AF-A0A1E7FTA9-F1
#
_cell.length_a   1.000
_cell.length_b   1.000
_cell.length_c   1.000
_cell.angle_alpha   90.00
_cell.angle_beta   90.00
_cell.angle_gamma   90.00
#
_symmetry.space_group_name_H-M   'P 1'
#
loop_
_entity.id
_entity.type
_entity.pdbx_description
1 polymer ?
#
loop_
_entity_poly.entity_id
_entity_poly.type
_entity_poly.pdbx_seq_one_letter_code
_entity_poly.pdbx_strand_id
1 'polypeptide(L)'
;RILFVNGVLQSRRSSEIPYHEALVHPAMLAHESPSRILLLNCGGGAALREVLKHKGVESVIMVEEEKQVIDISKEFFPEYHDCSNIQGGIHHCLDDDRVELIYSDIYDWSDSQYEEKTGLSFDVIIMD
;
A
#
# COMPACT_ATOMS: atom_id res chain seq x y z
N ARG A 1 19.17 5.76 1.92
CA ARG A 1 18.65 6.16 0.59
C ARG A 1 17.45 7.08 0.82
N ILE A 2 17.24 8.02 -0.10
CA ILE A 2 16.16 9.02 -0.04
C ILE A 2 15.51 9.03 -1.42
N LEU A 3 14.18 9.00 -1.46
CA LEU A 3 13.39 9.05 -2.68
C LEU A 3 12.79 10.45 -2.83
N PHE A 4 13.01 11.05 -3.99
CA PHE A 4 12.36 12.29 -4.40
C PHE A 4 11.53 12.02 -5.65
N VAL A 5 10.32 12.55 -5.68
CA VAL A 5 9.45 12.57 -6.88
C VAL A 5 9.11 14.04 -7.14
N ASN A 6 9.40 14.52 -8.35
CA ASN A 6 9.20 15.93 -8.74
C ASN A 6 9.83 16.96 -7.78
N GLY A 7 10.97 16.61 -7.16
CA GLY A 7 11.68 17.46 -6.20
C GLY A 7 11.13 17.44 -4.78
N VAL A 8 10.05 16.70 -4.52
CA VAL A 8 9.45 16.51 -3.19
C VAL A 8 10.00 15.25 -2.54
N LEU A 9 10.35 15.34 -1.26
CA LEU A 9 10.77 14.18 -0.47
C LEU A 9 9.56 13.25 -0.27
N GLN A 10 9.63 12.06 -0.85
CA GLN A 10 8.61 11.03 -0.67
C GLN A 10 8.92 10.12 0.51
N SER A 11 10.16 9.62 0.55
CA SER A 11 10.53 8.68 1.60
C SER A 11 12.01 8.69 1.90
N ARG A 12 12.35 8.27 3.11
CA ARG A 12 13.72 8.13 3.58
C ARG A 12 13.85 6.85 4.39
N ARG A 13 14.81 6.01 3.99
CA ARG A 13 15.11 4.72 4.63
C ARG A 13 15.18 4.77 6.16
N SER A 14 15.75 5.82 6.73
CA SER A 14 15.94 5.93 8.19
C SER A 14 14.69 6.34 8.96
N SER A 15 13.62 6.76 8.29
CA SER A 15 12.38 7.25 8.92
C SER A 15 11.12 6.61 8.33
N GLU A 16 11.25 5.64 7.44
CA GLU A 16 10.14 4.96 6.78
C GLU A 16 9.25 4.22 7.80
N ILE A 17 9.85 3.47 8.74
CA ILE A 17 9.09 2.64 9.69
C ILE A 17 8.14 3.48 10.54
N PRO A 18 8.60 4.50 11.32
CA PRO A 18 7.68 5.27 12.15
C PRO A 18 6.64 6.05 11.33
N TYR A 19 6.95 6.40 10.08
CA TYR A 19 5.98 7.06 9.19
C TYR A 19 4.86 6.09 8.78
N HIS A 20 5.20 4.93 8.21
CA HIS A 20 4.18 3.98 7.72
C HIS A 20 3.41 3.30 8.86
N GLU A 21 4.05 3.03 10.01
CA GLU A 21 3.32 2.55 11.20
C GLU A 21 2.28 3.57 11.66
N ALA A 22 2.64 4.86 11.71
CA ALA A 22 1.73 5.93 12.10
C ALA A 22 0.65 6.24 11.05
N LEU A 23 0.95 6.04 9.77
CA LEU A 23 -0.03 6.16 8.68
C LEU A 23 -1.06 5.04 8.71
N VAL A 24 -0.62 3.79 8.92
CA VAL A 24 -1.45 2.60 8.73
C VAL A 24 -2.15 2.16 10.02
N HIS A 25 -1.39 2.00 11.10
CA HIS A 25 -1.89 1.29 12.28
C HIS A 25 -3.05 1.99 13.01
N PRO A 26 -3.11 3.33 13.13
CA PRO A 26 -4.25 3.97 13.79
C PRO A 26 -5.60 3.63 13.15
N ALA A 27 -5.68 3.66 11.81
CA ALA A 27 -6.92 3.35 11.09
C ALA A 27 -7.26 1.85 11.20
N MET A 28 -6.26 0.98 11.01
CA MET A 28 -6.44 -0.47 11.08
C MET A 28 -6.84 -0.96 12.48
N LEU A 29 -6.27 -0.38 13.54
CA LEU A 29 -6.57 -0.75 14.94
C LEU A 29 -7.89 -0.15 15.45
N ALA A 30 -8.39 0.93 14.83
CA ALA A 30 -9.67 1.54 15.20
C ALA A 30 -10.88 0.76 14.66
N HIS A 31 -10.70 0.03 13.55
CA HIS A 31 -11.72 -0.86 12.99
C HIS A 31 -11.66 -2.24 13.68
N GLU A 32 -12.80 -2.83 14.04
CA GLU A 32 -12.83 -4.07 14.84
C GLU A 32 -12.24 -5.28 14.10
N SER A 33 -12.51 -5.40 12.80
CA SER A 33 -12.02 -6.50 11.96
C SER A 33 -11.87 -6.05 10.51
N PRO A 34 -10.88 -5.21 10.17
CA PRO A 34 -10.70 -4.74 8.80
C PRO A 34 -10.22 -5.89 7.90
N SER A 35 -10.94 -6.18 6.81
CA SER A 35 -10.58 -7.26 5.87
C SER A 35 -10.33 -6.78 4.45
N ARG A 36 -11.01 -5.72 3.99
CA ARG A 36 -10.87 -5.17 2.63
C ARG A 36 -10.28 -3.78 2.67
N ILE A 37 -9.07 -3.63 2.13
CA ILE A 37 -8.27 -2.42 2.26
C ILE A 37 -8.06 -1.77 0.89
N LEU A 38 -8.18 -0.45 0.84
CA LEU A 38 -7.76 0.35 -0.31
C LEU A 38 -6.53 1.18 0.06
N LEU A 39 -5.48 1.03 -0.74
CA LEU A 39 -4.24 1.79 -0.67
C LEU A 39 -4.13 2.69 -1.89
N LEU A 40 -3.94 4.00 -1.69
CA LEU A 40 -3.81 5.00 -2.75
C LEU A 40 -2.43 5.66 -2.65
N ASN A 41 -1.75 5.84 -3.79
CA ASN A 41 -0.39 6.44 -3.88
C ASN A 41 0.70 5.72 -3.07
N CYS A 42 0.50 4.44 -2.77
CA CYS A 42 1.40 3.68 -1.91
C CYS A 42 2.61 3.09 -2.66
N GLY A 43 3.08 3.70 -3.76
CA GLY A 43 4.10 3.15 -4.67
C GLY A 43 5.42 2.75 -4.02
N GLY A 44 5.71 3.25 -2.82
CA GLY A 44 6.82 2.79 -2.00
C GLY A 44 6.70 1.34 -1.53
N GLY A 45 5.49 0.83 -1.31
CA GLY A 45 5.20 -0.54 -0.82
C GLY A 45 5.31 -0.73 0.69
N ALA A 46 5.89 0.22 1.43
CA ALA A 46 6.02 0.10 2.88
C ALA A 46 4.65 0.20 3.59
N ALA A 47 3.72 1.03 3.11
CA ALA A 47 2.34 1.03 3.63
C ALA A 47 1.66 -0.35 3.45
N LEU A 48 1.85 -0.99 2.29
CA LEU A 48 1.35 -2.34 2.03
C LEU A 48 1.93 -3.36 3.03
N ARG A 49 3.24 -3.33 3.27
CA ARG A 49 3.91 -4.18 4.27
C ARG A 49 3.26 -4.02 5.65
N GLU A 50 2.96 -2.79 6.07
CA GLU A 50 2.31 -2.52 7.35
C GLU A 50 0.85 -3.00 7.40
N VAL A 51 0.11 -2.90 6.29
CA VAL A 51 -1.25 -3.46 6.18
C VAL A 51 -1.23 -4.97 6.31
N LEU A 52 -0.33 -5.67 5.61
CA LEU A 52 -0.28 -7.13 5.59
C LEU A 52 0.13 -7.75 6.94
N LYS A 53 0.62 -6.96 7.91
CA LYS A 53 0.81 -7.39 9.30
C LYS A 53 -0.51 -7.70 10.03
N HIS A 54 -1.64 -7.17 9.55
CA HIS A 54 -2.97 -7.41 10.12
C HIS A 54 -3.56 -8.73 9.59
N LYS A 55 -3.69 -9.73 10.46
CA LYS A 55 -4.11 -11.10 10.08
C LYS A 55 -5.52 -11.20 9.51
N GLY A 56 -6.39 -10.23 9.80
CA GLY A 56 -7.76 -10.19 9.28
C GLY A 56 -7.87 -9.68 7.84
N VAL A 57 -6.78 -9.17 7.25
CA VAL A 57 -6.77 -8.67 5.88
C VAL A 57 -6.92 -9.83 4.89
N GLU A 58 -7.98 -9.76 4.09
CA GLU A 58 -8.35 -10.72 3.06
C GLU A 58 -8.07 -10.18 1.65
N SER A 59 -8.21 -8.87 1.43
CA SER A 59 -7.87 -8.24 0.16
C SER A 59 -7.33 -6.82 0.34
N VAL A 60 -6.39 -6.46 -0.54
CA VAL A 60 -5.82 -5.12 -0.66
C VAL A 60 -5.83 -4.72 -2.13
N ILE A 61 -6.56 -3.66 -2.45
CA ILE A 61 -6.40 -2.98 -3.74
C ILE A 61 -5.41 -1.84 -3.53
N MET A 62 -4.35 -1.82 -4.32
CA MET A 62 -3.35 -0.75 -4.31
C MET A 62 -3.39 -0.03 -5.67
N VAL A 63 -3.68 1.26 -5.66
CA VAL A 63 -3.73 2.10 -6.85
C VAL A 63 -2.52 3.04 -6.83
N GLU A 64 -1.72 2.98 -7.90
CA GLU A 64 -0.51 3.79 -8.06
C GLU A 64 -0.37 4.24 -9.52
N GLU A 65 -0.29 5.54 -9.77
CA GLU A 65 -0.15 6.08 -11.12
C GLU A 65 1.26 5.84 -11.68
N GLU A 66 2.29 6.09 -10.87
CA GLU A 66 3.67 6.09 -11.32
C GLU A 66 4.35 4.72 -11.13
N LYS A 67 4.20 3.84 -12.13
CA LYS A 67 4.90 2.53 -12.14
C LYS A 67 6.40 2.62 -11.85
N GLN A 68 7.06 3.70 -12.28
CA GLN A 68 8.48 3.91 -12.04
C GLN A 68 8.83 4.02 -10.56
N VAL A 69 7.94 4.58 -9.72
CA VAL A 69 8.13 4.66 -8.27
C VAL A 69 8.20 3.26 -7.67
N ILE A 70 7.34 2.33 -8.12
CA ILE A 70 7.37 0.93 -7.69
C ILE A 70 8.65 0.25 -8.13
N ASP A 71 9.05 0.40 -9.40
CA ASP A 71 10.25 -0.22 -9.94
C ASP A 71 11.51 0.28 -9.20
N ILE A 72 11.62 1.59 -8.97
CA ILE A 72 12.69 2.21 -8.18
C ILE A 72 12.65 1.72 -6.73
N SER A 73 11.47 1.59 -6.13
CA SER A 73 11.33 1.08 -4.76
C SER A 73 11.83 -0.36 -4.65
N LYS A 74 11.49 -1.24 -5.61
CA LYS A 74 11.98 -2.62 -5.65
C LYS A 74 13.51 -2.69 -5.75
N GLU A 75 14.13 -1.85 -6.57
CA GLU A 75 15.58 -1.86 -6.78
C GLU A 75 16.36 -1.25 -5.59
N PHE A 76 15.88 -0.11 -5.10
CA PHE A 76 16.64 0.72 -4.15
C PHE A 76 16.12 0.68 -2.71
N PHE A 77 14.93 0.15 -2.47
CA PHE A 77 14.32 0.03 -1.13
C PHE A 77 13.68 -1.34 -0.94
N PRO A 78 14.43 -2.45 -1.13
CA PRO A 78 13.87 -3.80 -1.01
C PRO A 78 13.21 -4.06 0.35
N GLU A 79 13.67 -3.37 1.41
CA GLU A 79 13.06 -3.44 2.74
C GLU A 79 11.60 -2.95 2.79
N TYR A 80 11.16 -2.09 1.86
CA TYR A 80 9.78 -1.58 1.86
C TYR A 80 8.79 -2.66 1.43
N HIS A 81 9.24 -3.62 0.62
CA HIS A 81 8.44 -4.73 0.13
C HIS A 81 8.79 -6.05 0.83
N ASP A 82 9.65 -6.04 1.84
CA ASP A 82 10.03 -7.25 2.56
C ASP A 82 8.91 -7.68 3.52
N CYS A 83 8.19 -8.72 3.13
CA CYS A 83 7.13 -9.33 3.92
C CYS A 83 7.59 -10.62 4.63
N SER A 84 8.88 -10.98 4.56
CA SER A 84 9.40 -12.25 5.12
C SER A 84 9.26 -12.37 6.63
N ASN A 85 9.17 -11.23 7.34
CA ASN A 85 8.99 -11.16 8.79
C ASN A 85 7.51 -11.17 9.24
N ILE A 86 6.58 -11.22 8.29
CA ILE A 86 5.14 -11.29 8.60
C ILE A 86 4.74 -12.76 8.76
N GLN A 87 4.02 -13.07 9.85
CA GLN A 87 3.58 -14.45 10.11
C GLN A 87 2.62 -14.92 9.01
N GLY A 88 3.02 -15.96 8.27
CA GLY A 88 2.26 -16.46 7.12
C GLY A 88 2.40 -15.58 5.87
N GLY A 89 3.27 -14.57 5.92
CA GLY A 89 3.61 -13.74 4.77
C GLY A 89 4.57 -14.44 3.81
N ILE A 90 4.69 -13.85 2.63
CA ILE A 90 5.65 -14.26 1.60
C ILE A 90 6.86 -13.33 1.58
N HIS A 91 7.87 -13.63 0.76
CA HIS A 91 9.09 -12.84 0.72
C HIS A 91 8.86 -11.38 0.28
N HIS A 92 8.05 -11.15 -0.74
CA HIS A 92 7.86 -9.83 -1.34
C HIS A 92 6.38 -9.43 -1.33
N CYS A 93 6.02 -8.35 -0.64
CA CYS A 93 4.62 -7.99 -0.36
C CYS A 93 3.74 -7.83 -1.61
N LEU A 94 4.30 -7.35 -2.73
CA LEU A 94 3.55 -7.20 -3.99
C LEU A 94 3.22 -8.53 -4.68
N ASP A 95 3.80 -9.64 -4.25
CA ASP A 95 3.51 -10.97 -4.80
C ASP A 95 2.45 -11.72 -3.96
N ASP A 96 1.87 -11.07 -2.94
CA ASP A 96 0.93 -11.70 -2.01
C ASP A 96 -0.43 -11.85 -2.70
N ASP A 97 -1.02 -13.04 -2.67
CA ASP A 97 -2.27 -13.34 -3.38
C ASP A 97 -3.45 -12.45 -2.95
N ARG A 98 -3.34 -11.79 -1.80
CA ARG A 98 -4.33 -10.82 -1.31
C ARG A 98 -4.23 -9.46 -2.00
N VAL A 99 -3.16 -9.20 -2.75
CA VAL A 99 -2.82 -7.87 -3.26
C VAL A 99 -3.13 -7.77 -4.76
N GLU A 100 -3.95 -6.78 -5.10
CA GLU A 100 -4.18 -6.36 -6.47
C GLU A 100 -3.55 -4.97 -6.69
N LEU A 101 -2.52 -4.91 -7.53
CA LEU A 101 -1.87 -3.66 -7.90
C LEU A 101 -2.42 -3.13 -9.23
N ILE A 102 -2.99 -1.94 -9.19
CA ILE A 102 -3.61 -1.24 -10.31
C ILE A 102 -2.76 -0.01 -10.65
N TYR A 103 -2.35 0.08 -11.92
CA TYR A 103 -1.65 1.26 -12.43
C TYR A 103 -2.64 2.23 -13.07
N SER A 104 -3.01 3.28 -12.35
CA SER A 104 -3.98 4.29 -12.80
C SER A 104 -3.86 5.57 -11.98
N ASP A 105 -4.26 6.70 -12.56
CA ASP A 105 -4.66 7.87 -11.76
C ASP A 105 -5.82 7.48 -10.83
N ILE A 106 -5.80 8.02 -9.61
CA ILE A 106 -6.73 7.63 -8.55
C ILE A 106 -8.13 8.17 -8.82
N TYR A 107 -8.25 9.37 -9.38
CA TYR A 107 -9.53 9.97 -9.71
C TYR A 107 -10.17 9.21 -10.87
N ASP A 108 -9.41 8.93 -11.94
CA ASP A 108 -9.88 8.14 -13.07
C ASP A 108 -10.32 6.74 -12.63
N TRP A 109 -9.51 6.07 -11.78
CA TRP A 109 -9.88 4.77 -11.23
C TRP A 109 -11.16 4.87 -10.39
N SER A 110 -11.22 5.81 -9.44
CA SER A 110 -12.37 5.99 -8.55
C SER A 110 -13.66 6.30 -9.34
N ASP A 111 -13.58 7.16 -10.35
CA ASP A 111 -14.71 7.53 -11.19
C ASP A 111 -15.21 6.31 -11.98
N SER A 112 -14.30 5.51 -12.57
CA SER A 112 -14.69 4.26 -13.25
C SER A 112 -15.43 3.29 -12.32
N GLN A 113 -14.97 3.13 -11.06
CA GLN A 113 -15.62 2.23 -10.10
C GLN A 113 -17.03 2.70 -9.74
N TYR A 114 -17.22 4.03 -9.65
CA TYR A 114 -18.52 4.64 -9.39
C TYR A 114 -19.48 4.49 -10.58
N GLU A 115 -19.02 4.76 -11.80
CA GLU A 115 -19.81 4.68 -13.03
C GLU A 115 -20.25 3.25 -13.35
N GLU A 116 -19.33 2.29 -13.22
CA GLU A 116 -19.59 0.87 -13.46
C GLU A 116 -20.45 0.22 -12.35
N LYS A 117 -20.68 0.94 -11.24
CA LYS A 117 -21.43 0.46 -10.06
C LYS A 117 -20.89 -0.88 -9.56
N THR A 118 -19.57 -1.01 -9.47
CA THR A 118 -18.90 -2.27 -9.11
C THR A 118 -19.32 -2.81 -7.73
N GLY A 119 -19.88 -1.95 -6.87
CA GLY A 119 -20.30 -2.32 -5.53
C GLY A 119 -19.12 -2.59 -4.60
N LEU A 120 -17.90 -2.22 -5.02
CA LEU A 120 -16.72 -2.30 -4.18
C LEU A 120 -16.94 -1.49 -2.90
N SER A 121 -16.53 -2.07 -1.80
CA SER A 121 -16.56 -1.45 -0.48
C SER A 121 -15.30 -1.87 0.27
N PHE A 122 -14.79 -0.92 1.05
CA PHE A 122 -13.57 -1.05 1.81
C PHE A 122 -13.87 -0.77 3.27
N ASP A 123 -13.21 -1.49 4.16
CA ASP A 123 -13.35 -1.30 5.59
C ASP A 123 -12.39 -0.20 6.08
N VAL A 124 -11.23 -0.09 5.42
CA VAL A 124 -10.23 0.97 5.64
C VAL A 124 -9.67 1.45 4.30
N ILE A 125 -9.54 2.78 4.16
CA ILE A 125 -8.88 3.44 3.04
C ILE A 125 -7.69 4.22 3.59
N ILE A 126 -6.52 4.04 2.98
CA ILE A 126 -5.28 4.74 3.34
C ILE A 126 -4.77 5.42 2.07
N MET A 127 -4.48 6.71 2.21
CA MET A 127 -3.90 7.53 1.14
C MET A 127 -2.55 8.03 1.64
N ASP A 128 -1.48 7.61 0.96
CA ASP A 128 -0.09 7.98 1.24
C ASP A 128 0.30 9.22 0.41
#